data_AF-A0A453I7Q8-F1
#
_entry.id   AF-A0A453I7Q8-F1
#
_cell.length_a   1.000
_cell.length_b   1.000
_cell.length_c   1.000
_cell.angle_alpha   90.00
_cell.angle_beta   90.00
_cell.angle_gamma   90.00
#
_symmetry.space_group_name_H-M   'P 1'
#
loop_
_entity.id
_entity.type
_entity.pdbx_description
1 polymer ?
#
loop_
_entity_poly.entity_id
_entity_poly.type
_entity_poly.pdbx_seq_one_letter_code
_entity_poly.pdbx_strand_id
1 'polypeptide(L)'
;MTPTYFAAAMYIDNARWDGVPFLIKTGMGLMENRAEIRIQFHHVPGNIYRERFGHDIDLDTNELVLRDLPEEAILLKVNNKVPGLGLQLDASELNLLYRDRYDVEVPDSYEHLLLDVLDGDSHLFMRSDELAAAWSVLAPILHEIDQKSVAPELYDAGDKGPINAYYLAAKHGVRWDDGC
;
A
#
# COMPACT_ATOMS: atom_id res chain seq x y z
N MET A 1 15.64 -19.02 12.74
CA MET A 1 14.16 -18.98 12.73
C MET A 1 13.75 -18.14 11.53
N THR A 2 12.81 -18.61 10.71
CA THR A 2 12.43 -17.94 9.46
C THR A 2 11.37 -16.87 9.72
N PRO A 3 11.53 -15.63 9.24
CA PRO A 3 10.52 -14.59 9.40
C PRO A 3 9.29 -14.87 8.51
N THR A 4 8.10 -14.70 9.08
CA THR A 4 6.80 -14.82 8.38
C THR A 4 6.15 -13.47 8.10
N TYR A 5 6.76 -12.38 8.55
CA TYR A 5 6.33 -11.01 8.36
C TYR A 5 7.56 -10.13 8.06
N PHE A 6 7.39 -9.15 7.19
CA PHE A 6 8.39 -8.17 6.82
C PHE A 6 7.75 -6.80 6.67
N ALA A 7 8.34 -5.78 7.27
CA ALA A 7 7.99 -4.39 7.01
C ALA A 7 9.26 -3.55 6.88
N ALA A 8 9.30 -2.67 5.89
CA ALA A 8 10.44 -1.79 5.62
C ALA A 8 9.99 -0.44 5.10
N ALA A 9 10.81 0.58 5.38
CA ALA A 9 10.72 1.88 4.75
C ALA A 9 11.90 2.02 3.78
N MET A 10 11.58 2.25 2.51
CA MET A 10 12.55 2.40 1.44
C MET A 10 12.46 3.81 0.86
N TYR A 11 13.55 4.28 0.26
CA TYR A 11 13.61 5.56 -0.42
C TYR A 11 14.18 5.37 -1.81
N ILE A 12 13.63 6.12 -2.76
CA ILE A 12 14.15 6.15 -4.13
C ILE A 12 14.92 7.47 -4.26
N ASP A 13 16.23 7.36 -4.38
CA ASP A 13 17.13 8.52 -4.53
C ASP A 13 17.04 9.07 -5.95
N ASN A 14 15.99 9.85 -6.21
CA ASN A 14 15.84 10.62 -7.43
C ASN A 14 15.04 11.90 -7.20
N ALA A 15 15.08 12.83 -8.15
CA ALA A 15 14.41 14.12 -8.03
C ALA A 15 12.87 14.05 -7.91
N ARG A 16 12.25 12.94 -8.34
CA ARG A 16 10.79 12.77 -8.27
C ARG A 16 10.34 12.31 -6.88
N TRP A 17 11.12 11.46 -6.24
CA TRP A 17 10.78 10.76 -5.00
C TRP A 17 11.65 11.18 -3.80
N ASP A 18 12.41 12.26 -3.96
CA ASP A 18 13.24 12.80 -2.88
C ASP A 18 12.39 13.11 -1.64
N GLY A 19 12.78 12.52 -0.51
CA GLY A 19 12.07 12.61 0.76
C GLY A 19 10.76 11.81 0.87
N VAL A 20 10.34 11.06 -0.16
CA VAL A 20 9.10 10.26 -0.12
C VAL A 20 9.39 8.82 0.34
N PRO A 21 8.85 8.37 1.49
CA PRO A 21 9.06 7.01 1.97
C PRO A 21 8.13 6.02 1.27
N PHE A 22 8.70 4.93 0.77
CA PHE A 22 7.99 3.74 0.29
C PHE A 22 7.89 2.73 1.42
N LEU A 23 6.73 2.64 2.04
CA LEU A 23 6.46 1.65 3.09
C LEU A 23 5.97 0.36 2.46
N ILE A 24 6.69 -0.73 2.71
CA ILE A 24 6.34 -2.07 2.25
C ILE A 24 6.04 -2.91 3.48
N LYS A 25 4.93 -3.65 3.45
CA LYS A 25 4.66 -4.72 4.41
C LYS A 25 4.15 -5.96 3.69
N THR A 26 4.53 -7.12 4.20
CA THR A 26 4.03 -8.41 3.75
C THR A 26 4.09 -9.39 4.91
N GLY A 27 3.14 -10.32 4.98
CA GLY A 27 3.16 -11.33 6.03
C GLY A 27 2.16 -12.44 5.79
N MET A 28 2.39 -13.55 6.47
CA MET A 28 1.51 -14.72 6.47
C MET A 28 0.77 -14.84 7.80
N GLY A 29 -0.41 -15.46 7.78
CA GLY A 29 -1.22 -15.64 8.98
C GLY A 29 -1.76 -14.34 9.57
N LEU A 30 -1.96 -13.32 8.71
CA LEU A 30 -2.60 -12.06 9.08
C LEU A 30 -4.13 -12.19 9.07
N MET A 31 -4.80 -11.22 9.66
CA MET A 31 -6.28 -11.15 9.75
C MET A 31 -6.97 -11.25 8.38
N GLU A 32 -6.41 -10.58 7.36
CA GLU A 32 -7.00 -10.47 6.03
C GLU A 32 -5.97 -10.83 4.95
N ASN A 33 -6.43 -11.48 3.87
CA ASN A 33 -5.64 -11.65 2.66
C ASN A 33 -5.87 -10.42 1.76
N ARG A 34 -4.90 -9.51 1.74
CA ARG A 34 -5.04 -8.22 1.06
C ARG A 34 -3.78 -7.85 0.29
N ALA A 35 -3.94 -7.49 -0.97
CA ALA A 35 -2.91 -6.92 -1.82
C ALA A 35 -3.39 -5.55 -2.30
N GLU A 36 -2.73 -4.49 -1.81
CA GLU A 36 -3.08 -3.13 -2.20
C GLU A 36 -1.87 -2.20 -2.23
N ILE A 37 -2.00 -1.16 -3.06
CA ILE A 37 -1.08 -0.04 -3.13
C ILE A 37 -1.84 1.19 -2.66
N ARG A 38 -1.32 1.87 -1.63
CA ARG A 38 -1.89 3.10 -1.12
C ARG A 38 -0.93 4.27 -1.32
N ILE A 39 -1.44 5.32 -1.94
CA ILE A 39 -0.73 6.57 -2.17
C ILE A 39 -1.43 7.65 -1.33
N GLN A 40 -0.77 8.08 -0.26
CA GLN A 40 -1.22 9.17 0.59
C GLN A 40 -0.67 10.49 0.06
N PHE A 41 -1.54 11.45 -0.23
CA PHE A 41 -1.13 12.77 -0.71
C PHE A 41 -0.75 13.69 0.46
N HIS A 42 0.16 14.63 0.20
CA HIS A 42 0.49 15.66 1.19
C HIS A 42 -0.72 16.52 1.54
N HIS A 43 -0.78 16.92 2.81
CA HIS A 43 -1.78 17.87 3.30
C HIS A 43 -1.68 19.22 2.56
N VAL A 44 -2.83 19.85 2.32
CA VAL A 44 -2.93 21.14 1.63
C VAL A 44 -2.47 22.28 2.57
N PRO A 45 -1.36 22.97 2.28
CA PRO A 45 -0.87 24.03 3.15
C PRO A 45 -1.88 25.18 3.26
N GLY A 46 -2.12 25.67 4.48
CA GLY A 46 -3.05 26.79 4.70
C GLY A 46 -4.53 26.43 4.62
N ASN A 47 -4.89 25.19 4.97
CA ASN A 47 -6.27 24.74 4.99
C ASN A 47 -7.16 25.60 5.93
N ILE A 48 -7.92 26.52 5.34
CA ILE A 48 -8.84 27.43 6.04
C ILE A 48 -10.08 26.72 6.61
N TYR A 49 -10.26 25.43 6.31
CA TYR A 49 -11.37 24.61 6.76
C TYR A 49 -11.02 23.71 7.94
N ARG A 50 -9.82 23.82 8.51
CA ARG A 50 -9.33 22.95 9.60
C ARG A 50 -10.29 22.83 10.80
N GLU A 51 -11.01 23.92 11.12
CA GLU A 51 -12.01 23.97 12.21
C GLU A 51 -13.42 23.53 11.77
N ARG A 52 -13.59 23.18 10.49
CA ARG A 52 -14.87 22.83 9.85
C ARG A 52 -14.93 21.41 9.31
N PHE A 53 -13.87 20.62 9.50
CA PHE A 53 -13.94 19.17 9.37
C PHE A 53 -14.77 18.64 10.55
N GLY A 54 -15.57 17.58 10.30
CA GLY A 54 -16.11 16.79 11.40
C GLY A 54 -15.00 16.32 12.34
N HIS A 55 -15.33 15.85 13.54
CA HIS A 55 -14.41 15.52 14.64
C HIS A 55 -13.22 14.56 14.34
N ASP A 56 -13.03 14.11 13.10
CA ASP A 56 -11.96 13.22 12.66
C ASP A 56 -10.76 13.97 12.07
N ILE A 57 -9.63 13.83 12.77
CA ILE A 57 -8.30 14.31 12.38
C ILE A 57 -7.75 13.52 11.17
N ASP A 58 -8.32 12.34 10.86
CA ASP A 58 -7.93 11.48 9.74
C ASP A 58 -8.48 11.97 8.37
N LEU A 59 -9.25 13.06 8.35
CA LEU A 59 -9.83 13.66 7.14
C LEU A 59 -8.87 14.57 6.35
N ASP A 60 -7.60 14.72 6.74
CA ASP A 60 -6.77 15.83 6.23
C ASP A 60 -5.92 15.51 4.98
N THR A 61 -5.92 14.27 4.49
CA THR A 61 -5.14 13.87 3.30
C THR A 61 -5.96 13.03 2.34
N ASN A 62 -5.90 13.39 1.05
CA ASN A 62 -6.45 12.53 0.01
C ASN A 62 -5.65 11.22 -0.07
N GLU A 63 -6.30 10.14 -0.48
CA GLU A 63 -5.67 8.84 -0.67
C GLU A 63 -6.13 8.20 -1.97
N LEU A 64 -5.20 7.65 -2.74
CA LEU A 64 -5.50 6.74 -3.84
C LEU A 64 -5.17 5.31 -3.40
N VAL A 65 -6.16 4.44 -3.40
CA VAL A 65 -6.03 3.02 -3.08
C VAL A 65 -6.27 2.21 -4.36
N LEU A 66 -5.26 1.45 -4.76
CA LEU A 66 -5.34 0.47 -5.82
C LEU A 66 -5.36 -0.90 -5.16
N ARG A 67 -6.53 -1.53 -5.11
CA ARG A 67 -6.70 -2.84 -4.51
C ARG A 67 -6.74 -3.91 -5.59
N ASP A 68 -5.86 -4.87 -5.45
CA ASP A 68 -5.78 -6.06 -6.30
C ASP A 68 -6.59 -7.20 -5.67
N LEU A 69 -6.42 -7.44 -4.36
CA LEU A 69 -7.16 -8.48 -3.63
C LEU A 69 -7.53 -7.99 -2.22
N PRO A 70 -8.70 -8.38 -1.67
CA PRO A 70 -9.84 -9.03 -2.34
C PRO A 70 -10.72 -7.99 -3.05
N GLU A 71 -11.36 -8.41 -4.15
CA GLU A 71 -12.20 -7.57 -5.01
C GLU A 71 -11.43 -6.37 -5.61
N GLU A 72 -11.15 -6.44 -6.91
CA GLU A 72 -10.37 -5.40 -7.59
C GLU A 72 -11.11 -4.07 -7.54
N ALA A 73 -10.43 -3.05 -7.01
CA ALA A 73 -11.03 -1.75 -6.79
C ALA A 73 -10.00 -0.62 -6.94
N ILE A 74 -10.47 0.49 -7.52
CA ILE A 74 -9.77 1.77 -7.47
C ILE A 74 -10.61 2.69 -6.59
N LEU A 75 -10.06 3.12 -5.47
CA LEU A 75 -10.71 4.02 -4.52
C LEU A 75 -9.91 5.30 -4.41
N LEU A 76 -10.58 6.44 -4.54
CA LEU A 76 -9.99 7.76 -4.34
C LEU A 76 -10.76 8.45 -3.20
N LYS A 77 -10.12 8.54 -2.03
CA LYS A 77 -10.64 9.27 -0.87
C LYS A 77 -10.34 10.75 -1.07
N VAL A 78 -11.38 11.57 -1.13
CA VAL A 78 -11.29 13.02 -1.33
C VAL A 78 -12.15 13.77 -0.33
N ASN A 79 -11.66 14.93 0.08
CA ASN A 79 -12.44 15.84 0.90
C ASN A 79 -13.48 16.58 0.04
N ASN A 80 -14.75 16.43 0.38
CA ASN A 80 -15.85 17.10 -0.29
C ASN A 80 -16.75 17.83 0.72
N LYS A 81 -17.45 18.86 0.24
CA LYS A 81 -18.48 19.55 1.02
C LYS A 81 -19.68 18.63 1.18
N VAL A 82 -20.12 18.45 2.43
CA VAL A 82 -21.38 17.76 2.73
C VAL A 82 -22.55 18.55 2.09
N PRO A 83 -23.42 17.90 1.31
CA PRO A 83 -24.61 18.55 0.77
C PRO A 83 -25.47 19.16 1.88
N GLY A 84 -25.64 20.47 1.86
CA GLY A 84 -26.37 21.20 2.89
C GLY A 84 -26.08 22.69 2.92
N LEU A 85 -26.78 23.39 3.82
CA LEU A 85 -26.63 24.82 4.04
C LEU A 85 -25.36 25.19 4.82
N GLY A 86 -24.79 24.23 5.55
CA GLY A 86 -23.52 24.38 6.27
C GLY A 86 -22.30 24.32 5.36
N LEU A 87 -21.16 24.78 5.88
CA LEU A 87 -19.84 24.61 5.25
C LEU A 87 -19.05 23.61 6.08
N GLN A 88 -19.50 22.36 6.04
CA GLN A 88 -18.85 21.21 6.66
C GLN A 88 -18.24 20.35 5.57
N LEU A 89 -17.02 19.88 5.80
CA LEU A 89 -16.31 18.96 4.92
C LEU A 89 -16.37 17.54 5.49
N ASP A 90 -16.40 16.57 4.59
CA ASP A 90 -16.38 15.13 4.88
C ASP A 90 -15.50 14.41 3.87
N ALA A 91 -14.90 13.28 4.27
CA ALA A 91 -14.14 12.45 3.36
C ALA A 91 -15.11 11.57 2.59
N SER A 92 -15.28 11.88 1.31
CA SER A 92 -16.05 11.07 0.38
C SER A 92 -15.13 10.12 -0.38
N GLU A 93 -15.64 8.93 -0.67
CA GLU A 93 -14.93 7.94 -1.48
C GLU A 93 -15.50 7.94 -2.90
N LEU A 94 -14.64 8.16 -3.89
CA LEU A 94 -14.93 7.85 -5.28
C LEU A 94 -14.43 6.44 -5.57
N ASN A 95 -15.32 5.53 -5.96
CA ASN A 95 -14.98 4.14 -6.16
C ASN A 95 -15.23 3.68 -7.61
N LEU A 96 -14.35 2.80 -8.07
CA LEU A 96 -14.55 1.96 -9.25
C LEU A 96 -14.35 0.52 -8.79
N LEU A 97 -15.47 -0.16 -8.54
CA LEU A 97 -15.49 -1.58 -8.19
C LEU A 97 -15.59 -2.38 -9.48
N TYR A 98 -14.61 -3.24 -9.76
CA TYR A 98 -14.57 -3.95 -11.04
C TYR A 98 -15.78 -4.86 -11.22
N ARG A 99 -16.16 -5.59 -10.16
CA ARG A 99 -17.34 -6.46 -10.13
C ARG A 99 -18.65 -5.75 -10.49
N ASP A 100 -18.80 -4.49 -10.06
CA ASP A 100 -20.04 -3.74 -10.29
C ASP A 100 -20.06 -3.07 -11.67
N ARG A 101 -18.88 -2.75 -12.21
CA ARG A 101 -18.74 -2.01 -13.47
C ARG A 101 -18.63 -2.92 -14.69
N TYR A 102 -18.07 -4.10 -14.55
CA TYR A 102 -17.77 -5.02 -15.63
C TYR A 102 -18.39 -6.38 -15.36
N ASP A 103 -19.24 -6.85 -16.27
CA ASP A 103 -19.84 -8.18 -16.25
C ASP A 103 -18.95 -9.17 -17.02
N VAL A 104 -17.65 -9.18 -16.69
CA VAL A 104 -16.65 -9.98 -17.38
C VAL A 104 -15.79 -10.67 -16.34
N GLU A 105 -15.53 -11.95 -16.56
CA GLU A 105 -14.60 -12.71 -15.73
C GLU A 105 -13.18 -12.17 -15.94
N VAL A 106 -12.53 -11.76 -14.85
CA VAL A 106 -11.12 -11.36 -14.86
C VAL A 106 -10.31 -12.64 -15.10
N PRO A 107 -9.55 -12.74 -16.20
CA PRO A 107 -8.79 -13.95 -16.50
C PRO A 107 -7.71 -14.17 -15.45
N ASP A 108 -7.35 -15.43 -15.21
CA ASP A 108 -6.27 -15.74 -14.28
C ASP A 108 -4.93 -15.15 -14.76
N SER A 109 -4.07 -14.80 -13.81
CA SER A 109 -2.73 -14.26 -14.08
C SER A 109 -1.91 -15.11 -15.06
N TYR A 110 -2.00 -16.45 -15.00
CA TYR A 110 -1.28 -17.32 -15.91
C TYR A 110 -1.87 -17.34 -17.32
N GLU A 111 -3.18 -17.16 -17.48
CA GLU A 111 -3.81 -17.06 -18.81
C GLU A 111 -3.27 -15.84 -19.56
N HIS A 112 -3.16 -14.72 -18.85
CA HIS A 112 -2.61 -13.48 -19.40
C HIS A 112 -1.13 -13.62 -19.75
N LEU A 113 -0.31 -14.14 -18.83
CA LEU A 113 1.13 -14.33 -19.07
C LEU A 113 1.42 -15.30 -20.22
N LEU A 114 0.58 -16.34 -20.40
CA LEU A 114 0.72 -17.25 -21.53
C LEU A 114 0.36 -16.58 -22.85
N LEU A 115 -0.68 -15.74 -22.85
CA LEU A 115 -1.05 -14.96 -24.04
C LEU A 115 0.09 -14.01 -24.45
N ASP A 116 0.69 -13.30 -23.50
CA ASP A 116 1.81 -12.40 -23.76
C ASP A 116 3.00 -13.12 -24.41
N VAL A 117 3.33 -14.33 -23.95
CA VAL A 117 4.39 -15.15 -24.53
C VAL A 117 4.09 -15.52 -25.98
N LEU A 118 2.82 -15.80 -26.31
CA LEU A 118 2.39 -16.11 -27.67
C LEU A 118 2.45 -14.88 -28.58
N ASP A 119 2.09 -13.71 -28.05
CA ASP A 119 2.13 -12.43 -28.76
C ASP A 119 3.55 -11.84 -28.84
N GLY A 120 4.51 -12.41 -28.09
CA GLY A 120 5.87 -11.93 -27.98
C GLY A 120 6.00 -10.64 -27.18
N ASP A 121 4.99 -10.32 -26.35
CA ASP A 121 5.06 -9.22 -25.38
C ASP A 121 5.85 -9.70 -24.14
N SER A 122 6.79 -8.87 -23.71
CA SER A 122 7.66 -9.14 -22.55
C SER A 122 7.51 -8.10 -21.43
N HIS A 123 6.55 -7.19 -21.52
CA HIS A 123 6.40 -6.09 -20.57
C HIS A 123 6.05 -6.53 -19.13
N LEU A 124 5.34 -7.65 -18.97
CA LEU A 124 4.99 -8.21 -17.65
C LEU A 124 6.05 -9.18 -17.10
N PHE A 125 7.13 -9.43 -17.84
CA PHE A 125 8.21 -10.30 -17.42
C PHE A 125 9.36 -9.49 -16.82
N MET A 126 9.83 -9.91 -15.65
CA MET A 126 11.03 -9.31 -15.05
C MET A 126 12.25 -9.53 -15.93
N ARG A 127 12.95 -8.43 -16.22
CA ARG A 127 14.20 -8.48 -16.97
C ARG A 127 15.36 -8.89 -16.07
N SER A 128 16.46 -9.36 -16.68
CA SER A 128 17.64 -9.81 -15.93
C SER A 128 18.33 -8.68 -15.15
N ASP A 129 18.33 -7.45 -15.68
CA ASP A 129 18.87 -6.26 -15.01
C ASP A 129 17.99 -5.82 -13.83
N GLU A 130 16.67 -5.86 -13.97
CA GLU A 130 15.72 -5.61 -12.88
C GLU A 130 15.89 -6.61 -11.75
N LEU A 131 16.01 -7.91 -12.08
CA LEU A 131 16.26 -8.96 -11.10
C LEU A 131 17.59 -8.73 -10.35
N ALA A 132 18.66 -8.37 -11.06
CA ALA A 132 19.95 -8.08 -10.46
C ALA A 132 19.87 -6.85 -9.52
N ALA A 133 19.12 -5.81 -9.91
CA ALA A 133 18.90 -4.63 -9.08
C ALA A 133 18.11 -4.98 -7.80
N ALA A 134 17.03 -5.77 -7.91
CA ALA A 134 16.26 -6.23 -6.75
C ALA A 134 17.14 -7.02 -5.76
N TRP A 135 17.96 -7.94 -6.28
CA TRP A 135 18.90 -8.70 -5.45
C TRP A 135 19.99 -7.83 -4.81
N SER A 136 20.46 -6.79 -5.49
CA SER A 136 21.46 -5.86 -4.91
C SER A 136 20.93 -5.15 -3.66
N VAL A 137 19.62 -4.91 -3.60
CA VAL A 137 18.94 -4.28 -2.45
C VAL A 137 18.68 -5.30 -1.35
N LEU A 138 18.19 -6.50 -1.69
CA LEU A 138 17.76 -7.50 -0.71
C LEU A 138 18.91 -8.32 -0.12
N ALA A 139 19.94 -8.65 -0.91
CA ALA A 139 21.01 -9.56 -0.49
C ALA A 139 21.76 -9.10 0.78
N PRO A 140 22.12 -7.82 0.97
CA PRO A 140 22.79 -7.37 2.18
C PRO A 140 21.91 -7.56 3.43
N ILE A 141 20.62 -7.29 3.32
CA ILE A 141 19.64 -7.42 4.42
C ILE A 141 19.50 -8.89 4.81
N LEU A 142 19.33 -9.78 3.82
CA LEU A 142 19.23 -11.22 4.05
C LEU A 142 20.50 -11.77 4.71
N HIS A 143 21.67 -11.35 4.23
CA HIS A 143 22.94 -11.78 4.80
C HIS A 143 23.11 -11.33 6.25
N GLU A 144 22.68 -10.10 6.58
CA GLU A 144 22.73 -9.58 7.94
C GLU A 144 21.78 -10.35 8.89
N ILE A 145 20.57 -10.68 8.42
CA ILE A 145 19.61 -11.49 9.18
C ILE A 145 20.19 -12.87 9.49
N ASP A 146 20.77 -13.53 8.49
CA ASP A 146 21.37 -14.86 8.64
C ASP A 146 22.58 -14.85 9.59
N GLN A 147 23.46 -13.85 9.45
CA GLN A 147 24.65 -13.72 10.30
C GLN A 147 24.29 -13.43 11.75
N LYS A 148 23.39 -12.47 11.99
CA LYS A 148 23.05 -12.01 13.33
C LYS A 148 22.05 -12.95 14.04
N SER A 149 21.42 -13.87 13.31
CA SER A 149 20.38 -14.75 13.84
C SER A 149 19.32 -13.97 14.62
N VAL A 150 18.91 -12.82 14.08
CA VAL A 150 17.94 -11.93 14.73
C VAL A 150 16.65 -12.71 14.95
N ALA A 151 16.19 -12.78 16.20
CA ALA A 151 14.91 -13.39 16.50
C ALA A 151 13.80 -12.51 15.88
N PRO A 152 12.95 -13.07 15.00
CA PRO A 152 11.83 -12.31 14.45
C PRO A 152 10.86 -11.93 15.56
N GLU A 153 10.22 -10.78 15.38
CA GLU A 153 9.15 -10.36 16.28
C GLU A 153 7.95 -11.30 16.15
N LEU A 154 7.42 -11.72 17.29
CA LEU A 154 6.26 -12.59 17.35
C LEU A 154 4.98 -11.76 17.24
N TYR A 155 4.00 -12.32 16.54
CA TYR A 155 2.65 -11.81 16.43
C TYR A 155 1.69 -13.02 16.44
N ASP A 156 0.47 -12.80 16.92
CA ASP A 156 -0.53 -13.86 16.98
C ASP A 156 -1.12 -14.12 15.58
N ALA A 157 -1.46 -15.39 15.30
CA ALA A 157 -2.11 -15.74 14.06
C ALA A 157 -3.51 -15.11 13.98
N GLY A 158 -3.82 -14.44 12.88
CA GLY A 158 -5.04 -13.65 12.71
C GLY A 158 -4.95 -12.22 13.23
N ASP A 159 -3.78 -11.81 13.74
CA ASP A 159 -3.52 -10.41 14.09
C ASP A 159 -3.08 -9.61 12.83
N LYS A 160 -2.94 -8.30 12.97
CA LYS A 160 -2.52 -7.38 11.89
C LYS A 160 -0.99 -7.28 11.74
N GLY A 161 -0.25 -8.02 12.55
CA GLY A 161 1.21 -8.11 12.53
C GLY A 161 1.87 -7.47 13.76
N PRO A 162 3.21 -7.46 13.82
CA PRO A 162 3.95 -6.98 14.98
C PRO A 162 3.78 -5.46 15.19
N ILE A 163 3.73 -5.05 16.46
CA ILE A 163 3.49 -3.65 16.83
C ILE A 163 4.55 -2.68 16.27
N ASN A 164 5.79 -3.14 16.10
CA ASN A 164 6.86 -2.30 15.55
C ASN A 164 6.67 -1.93 14.08
N ALA A 165 5.85 -2.69 13.32
CA ALA A 165 5.48 -2.29 11.96
C ALA A 165 4.64 -1.00 11.95
N TYR A 166 3.80 -0.79 12.98
CA TYR A 166 3.05 0.44 13.17
C TYR A 166 3.94 1.59 13.62
N TYR A 167 4.88 1.34 14.53
CA TYR A 167 5.87 2.34 14.93
C TYR A 167 6.76 2.77 13.75
N LEU A 168 7.11 1.83 12.85
CA LEU A 168 7.83 2.14 11.62
C LEU A 168 7.06 3.14 10.76
N ALA A 169 5.78 2.87 10.45
CA ALA A 169 4.96 3.80 9.69
C ALA A 169 4.81 5.16 10.39
N ALA A 170 4.51 5.16 11.70
CA ALA A 170 4.32 6.38 12.48
C ALA A 170 5.59 7.26 12.48
N LYS A 171 6.79 6.65 12.49
CA LYS A 171 8.07 7.37 12.37
C LYS A 171 8.20 8.12 11.05
N HIS A 172 7.56 7.63 9.99
CA HIS A 172 7.52 8.25 8.66
C HIS A 172 6.29 9.13 8.43
N GLY A 173 5.49 9.39 9.47
CA GLY A 173 4.30 10.24 9.39
C GLY A 173 3.12 9.61 8.66
N VAL A 174 3.16 8.30 8.42
CA VAL A 174 2.09 7.54 7.76
C VAL A 174 1.42 6.64 8.80
N ARG A 175 0.13 6.35 8.60
CA ARG A 175 -0.61 5.36 9.39
C ARG A 175 -1.00 4.19 8.48
N TRP A 176 -0.80 2.97 8.95
CA TRP A 176 -1.33 1.80 8.25
C TRP A 176 -2.84 1.73 8.49
N ASP A 177 -3.63 1.96 7.45
CA ASP A 177 -5.07 1.73 7.46
C ASP A 177 -5.34 0.26 7.12
N ASP A 178 -5.37 -0.58 8.15
CA ASP A 178 -5.63 -2.02 8.02
C ASP A 178 -7.11 -2.36 7.90
N GLY A 179 -8.00 -1.38 7.75
CA GLY A 179 -9.44 -1.61 7.73
C GLY A 179 -10.01 -2.04 9.08
N CYS A 180 -11.22 -1.57 9.34
CA CYS A 180 -12.23 -2.17 10.20
C CYS A 180 -13.54 -2.16 9.42
#